data_AF-A0A8J7XQP2-F1
#
_entry.id   AF-A0A8J7XQP2-F1
#
_cell.length_a   1.000
_cell.length_b   1.000
_cell.length_c   1.000
_cell.angle_alpha   90.00
_cell.angle_beta   90.00
_cell.angle_gamma   90.00
#
_symmetry.space_group_name_H-M   'P 1'
#
loop_
_entity.id
_entity.type
_entity.pdbx_description
1 polymer ?
#
loop_
_entity_poly.entity_id
_entity_poly.type
_entity_poly.pdbx_seq_one_letter_code
_entity_poly.pdbx_strand_id
1 'polypeptide(L)' 'MSFVKKIKTKSATYAIEVQGYRDKDGKVKHKYLRYLGKFDENGNLIPSMKIENTEVEKVKLHGPVRALHSIT' A
#
# COMPACT_ATOMS: atom_id res chain seq x y z
N MET A 1 3.42 15.79 -10.88
CA MET A 1 2.54 14.65 -11.24
C MET A 1 3.08 13.39 -10.55
N SER A 2 2.22 12.56 -9.94
CA SER A 2 2.63 11.25 -9.39
C SER A 2 2.32 10.13 -10.39
N PHE A 3 3.12 9.06 -10.36
CA PHE A 3 2.93 7.89 -11.21
C PHE A 3 3.55 6.65 -10.55
N VAL A 4 3.15 5.47 -11.03
CA VAL A 4 3.67 4.18 -10.56
C VAL A 4 4.97 3.84 -11.30
N LYS A 5 6.04 3.59 -10.54
CA LYS A 5 7.32 3.12 -11.06
C LYS A 5 7.51 1.65 -10.69
N LYS A 6 7.83 0.83 -11.69
CA LYS A 6 8.24 -0.56 -11.51
C LYS A 6 9.73 -0.64 -11.19
N ILE A 7 10.10 -1.43 -10.19
CA ILE A 7 11.49 -1.73 -9.82
C ILE A 7 11.70 -3.23 -9.98
N LYS A 8 12.53 -3.62 -10.95
CA LYS A 8 12.93 -5.02 -11.14
C LYS A 8 14.14 -5.32 -10.27
N THR A 9 14.04 -6.38 -9.47
CA THR A 9 15.16 -6.96 -8.72
C THR A 9 15.40 -8.38 -9.21
N LYS A 10 16.49 -9.03 -8.75
CA LYS A 10 16.80 -10.42 -9.14
C LYS A 10 15.69 -11.41 -8.74
N SER A 11 14.92 -11.11 -7.69
CA SER A 11 13.90 -12.02 -7.15
C SER A 11 12.47 -11.63 -7.48
N ALA A 12 12.17 -10.33 -7.65
CA ALA A 12 10.80 -9.87 -7.84
C ALA A 12 10.73 -8.51 -8.55
N THR A 13 9.53 -8.19 -9.06
CA THR A 13 9.20 -6.85 -9.54
C THR A 13 8.30 -6.14 -8.54
N TYR A 14 8.69 -4.93 -8.14
CA TYR A 14 7.99 -4.11 -7.16
C TYR A 14 7.33 -2.89 -7.79
N ALA A 15 6.26 -2.40 -7.17
CA ALA A 15 5.59 -1.16 -7.53
C ALA A 15 5.76 -0.12 -6.41
N ILE A 16 6.22 1.07 -6.77
CA ILE A 16 6.25 2.24 -5.90
C ILE A 16 5.54 3.42 -6.56
N GLU A 17 4.90 4.25 -5.76
CA GLU A 17 4.40 5.54 -6.21
C GLU A 17 5.50 6.59 -6.04
N VAL A 18 5.76 7.37 -7.10
CA VAL A 18 6.74 8.44 -7.10
C VAL A 18 6.17 9.72 -7.66
N GLN A 19 6.73 10.86 -7.24
CA GLN A 19 6.43 12.17 -7.80
C GLN A 19 7.63 12.67 -8.61
N GLY A 20 7.39 13.03 -9.87
CA GLY A 20 8.41 13.66 -10.70
C GLY A 20 8.61 15.14 -10.34
N TYR A 21 9.87 15.57 -10.22
CA TYR A 21 10.26 16.97 -10.04
C TYR A 21 11.57 17.26 -10.78
N ARG A 22 11.91 18.54 -10.99
CA ARG A 22 13.20 18.96 -11.52
C ARG A 22 14.06 19.53 -10.40
N ASP A 23 15.34 19.19 -10.37
CA ASP A 23 16.29 19.82 -9.45
C ASP A 23 16.76 21.19 -9.95
N LYS A 24 17.61 21.85 -9.16
CA LYS A 24 18.15 23.18 -9.46
C LYS A 24 18.95 23.22 -10.78
N ASP A 25 19.48 22.07 -11.22
CA ASP A 25 20.24 21.92 -12.46
C ASP A 25 19.33 21.48 -13.64
N GLY A 26 18.01 21.43 -13.43
CA GLY A 26 17.02 21.05 -14.44
C GLY A 26 16.88 19.54 -14.68
N LYS A 27 17.59 18.69 -13.93
CA LYS A 27 17.51 17.23 -14.07
C LYS A 27 16.21 16.70 -13.50
N VAL A 28 15.57 15.78 -14.23
CA VAL A 28 14.35 15.11 -13.77
C VAL A 28 14.71 14.07 -12.70
N LYS A 29 14.13 14.24 -11.51
CA LYS A 29 14.27 13.33 -10.37
C LYS A 29 12.91 12.83 -9.91
N HIS A 30 12.91 11.66 -9.29
CA HIS A 30 11.70 11.04 -8.74
C HIS A 30 11.79 11.02 -7.22
N LYS A 31 10.82 11.64 -6.55
CA LYS A 31 10.65 11.58 -5.10
C LYS A 31 9.79 10.37 -4.75
N TYR A 32 10.26 9.54 -3.83
CA TYR A 32 9.47 8.42 -3.31
C TYR A 32 8.26 8.94 -2.52
N LEU A 33 7.07 8.38 -2.79
CA LEU A 33 5.85 8.66 -2.04
C LEU A 33 5.47 7.49 -1.13
N ARG A 34 5.23 6.31 -1.72
CA ARG A 34 4.87 5.10 -0.97
C ARG A 34 5.13 3.82 -1.76
N TYR A 35 5.18 2.71 -1.04
CA TYR A 35 5.23 1.37 -1.61
C TYR A 35 3.82 0.88 -1.89
N LEU A 36 3.61 0.28 -3.06
CA LEU A 36 2.31 -0.21 -3.50
C LEU A 36 2.21 -1.72 -3.40
N GLY A 37 3.30 -2.45 -3.62
CA GLY A 37 3.30 -3.91 -3.55
C GLY A 37 4.30 -4.58 -4.50
N LYS A 38 4.08 -5.88 -4.73
CA LYS A 38 4.88 -6.71 -5.64
C LYS A 38 4.01 -7.24 -6.77
N PHE A 39 4.60 -7.47 -7.93
CA PHE A 39 3.91 -8.18 -9.00
C PHE A 39 4.05 -9.69 -8.80
N ASP A 40 2.98 -10.42 -9.13
CA ASP A 40 3.01 -11.88 -9.25
C ASP A 40 3.67 -12.32 -10.58
N GLU A 41 3.80 -13.63 -10.77
CA GLU A 41 4.36 -14.22 -12.00
C GLU A 41 3.48 -13.97 -13.24
N ASN A 42 2.20 -13.66 -13.03
CA ASN A 42 1.22 -13.36 -14.08
C ASN A 42 1.15 -11.85 -14.42
N GLY A 43 1.91 -10.99 -13.73
CA GLY A 43 1.92 -9.55 -13.93
C GLY A 43 0.83 -8.76 -13.18
N ASN A 44 0.08 -9.38 -12.28
CA ASN A 44 -0.88 -8.72 -11.40
C ASN A 44 -0.18 -8.08 -10.21
N LEU A 45 -0.63 -6.88 -9.82
CA LEU A 45 -0.13 -6.22 -8.62
C LEU A 45 -0.76 -6.86 -7.38
N ILE A 46 0.06 -7.45 -6.52
CA ILE A 46 -0.30 -7.84 -5.16
C ILE A 46 -0.08 -6.62 -4.26
N PRO A 47 -1.13 -5.91 -3.84
CA PRO A 47 -0.99 -4.71 -3.03
C PRO A 47 -0.45 -5.06 -1.65
N SER A 48 0.50 -4.28 -1.15
CA SER A 48 0.86 -4.36 0.26
C SER A 48 -0.02 -3.39 1.04
N MET A 49 -1.02 -3.92 1.73
CA MET A 49 -1.76 -3.14 2.72
C MET A 49 -1.12 -3.38 4.08
N LYS A 50 -0.79 -2.30 4.79
CA LYS A 50 -0.56 -2.37 6.23
C LYS A 50 -1.91 -2.39 6.93
N ILE A 51 -2.07 -3.28 7.89
CA ILE A 51 -3.28 -3.39 8.74
C ILE A 51 -3.64 -2.04 9.39
N GLU A 52 -2.64 -1.21 9.68
CA GLU A 52 -2.78 0.16 10.21
C GLU A 52 -3.67 1.07 9.33
N ASN A 53 -3.76 0.80 8.02
CA ASN A 53 -4.55 1.58 7.07
C ASN A 53 -5.89 0.89 6.72
N THR A 54 -6.26 -0.16 7.44
CA THR A 54 -7.52 -0.89 7.23
C THR A 54 -8.57 -0.35 8.19
N GLU A 55 -9.62 0.27 7.64
CA GLU A 55 -10.81 0.62 8.41
C GLU A 55 -11.72 -0.60 8.51
N VAL A 56 -12.11 -0.94 9.75
CA VAL A 56 -13.09 -2.01 10.00
C VAL A 56 -14.48 -1.42 9.82
N GLU A 57 -15.11 -1.68 8.69
CA GLU A 57 -16.45 -1.16 8.37
C GLU A 57 -17.53 -1.75 9.31
N LYS A 58 -17.41 -3.03 9.67
CA LYS A 58 -18.41 -3.70 10.50
C LYS A 58 -17.85 -4.93 11.23
N VAL A 59 -18.00 -4.96 12.54
CA VAL A 59 -17.76 -6.16 13.36
C VAL A 59 -19.11 -6.79 13.69
N LYS A 60 -19.32 -8.05 13.30
CA LYS A 60 -20.48 -8.83 13.76
C LYS A 60 -20.11 -9.55 15.05
N LEU A 61 -20.60 -9.04 16.17
CA LEU A 61 -20.47 -9.71 17.46
C LEU A 61 -21.59 -10.73 17.61
N HIS A 62 -21.21 -11.98 17.93
CA HIS A 62 -22.17 -13.04 18.23
C HIS A 62 -22.53 -13.04 19.73
N GLY A 63 -23.76 -13.50 20.02
CA GLY A 63 -24.51 -13.30 21.28
C GLY A 63 -23.69 -13.31 22.59
N PRO A 64 -22.84 -14.32 22.85
CA PRO A 64 -22.08 -14.39 24.10
C PRO A 64 -21.16 -13.19 24.34
N VAL A 65 -20.52 -12.67 23.28
CA VAL A 65 -19.57 -11.54 23.37
C VAL A 65 -20.32 -10.22 23.57
N ARG A 66 -21.54 -10.11 23.04
CA ARG A 66 -22.38 -8.91 23.17
C ARG A 66 -22.90 -8.71 24.59
N ALA A 67 -23.24 -9.82 25.29
CA ALA A 67 -23.71 -9.79 26.67
C ALA A 67 -22.62 -9.33 27.67
N LEU A 68 -21.36 -9.73 27.45
CA LEU A 68 -20.23 -9.30 28.28
C LEU A 68 -19.89 -7.81 28.09
N HIS A 69 -19.95 -7.29 26.86
CA HIS A 69 -19.70 -5.88 26.59
C HIS A 69 -20.73 -4.94 27.24
N SER A 70 -21.99 -5.36 27.39
CA SER A 70 -23.03 -4.54 28.04
C SER A 70 -22.97 -4.48 29.56
N ILE A 71 -22.11 -5.30 30.20
CA ILE A 71 -21.96 -5.37 31.66
C ILE A 71 -20.76 -4.54 32.15
N THR A 72 -19.87 -4.13 31.24
CA THR A 72 -18.71 -3.26 31.53
C THR A 72 -19.04 -1.82 31.16
#